data_AF-A0A1F9WBN7-F1
#
_entry.id   AF-A0A1F9WBN7-F1
#
_cell.length_a   1.000
_cell.length_b   1.000
_cell.length_c   1.000
_cell.angle_alpha   90.00
_cell.angle_beta   90.00
_cell.angle_gamma   90.00
#
_symmetry.space_group_name_H-M   'P 1'
#
loop_
_entity.id
_entity.type
_entity.pdbx_description
1 polymer ?
#
loop_
_entity_poly.entity_id
_entity_poly.type
_entity_poly.pdbx_seq_one_letter_code
_entity_poly.pdbx_strand_id
1 'polypeptide(L)'
;MLTAARRVFPSVELIPGARLTVLAGLRAHNLSPARLAEVYLRRGIKNTVVIPSAFPFILDPARRAWAVRELGRIKLTPLNTDLSPLAYFHFWRSWLSMVVSPGALLGLAALALAALCAALALAGRLAFTARERTGEAFFMGFWGMAFQTALLLAFQAKTGRLNPELGALLALFMAASAAGAMLAGNAGRRKLLALETAAAALALACALAAGTIFADSSGAPVWALITCGGLITGAFFALAAGTQGGSIYAWDLLGGAAGGFTTAAFAAPILGIKGALLCAALAALCAVAGNLWSGRKAGHL
;
A
#
# COMPACT_ATOMS: atom_id res chain seq x y z
N MET A 1 8.73 -8.03 -12.97
CA MET A 1 10.10 -7.45 -12.87
C MET A 1 10.83 -7.42 -14.21
N LEU A 2 10.90 -8.52 -14.97
CA LEU A 2 11.59 -8.55 -16.28
C LEU A 2 11.10 -7.48 -17.28
N THR A 3 9.78 -7.28 -17.39
CA THR A 3 9.19 -6.23 -18.23
C THR A 3 9.66 -4.82 -17.85
N ALA A 4 9.82 -4.55 -16.55
CA ALA A 4 10.34 -3.27 -16.08
C ALA A 4 11.82 -3.09 -16.47
N ALA A 5 12.64 -4.14 -16.29
CA ALA A 5 14.05 -4.10 -16.69
C ALA A 5 14.20 -3.86 -18.21
N ARG A 6 13.41 -4.53 -19.05
CA ARG A 6 13.41 -4.33 -20.51
C ARG A 6 12.97 -2.94 -20.96
N ARG A 7 12.18 -2.23 -20.13
CA ARG A 7 11.73 -0.86 -20.45
C ARG A 7 12.84 0.18 -20.22
N VAL A 8 13.76 -0.09 -19.29
CA VAL A 8 14.84 0.82 -18.91
C VAL A 8 16.16 0.45 -19.57
N PHE A 9 16.45 -0.85 -19.72
CA PHE A 9 17.71 -1.35 -20.24
C PHE A 9 17.53 -1.96 -21.63
N PRO A 10 18.31 -1.51 -22.64
CA PRO A 10 18.24 -2.04 -23.99
C PRO A 10 18.77 -3.48 -24.09
N SER A 11 19.71 -3.87 -23.24
CA SER A 11 20.29 -5.21 -23.20
C SER A 11 19.85 -5.92 -21.92
N VAL A 12 19.07 -7.00 -22.08
CA VAL A 12 18.63 -7.85 -20.97
C VAL A 12 18.90 -9.31 -21.32
N GLU A 13 19.79 -9.92 -20.55
CA GLU A 13 20.21 -11.31 -20.70
C GLU A 13 19.70 -12.17 -19.54
N LEU A 14 19.35 -13.41 -19.85
CA LEU A 14 18.78 -14.36 -18.90
C LEU A 14 19.76 -15.50 -18.64
N ILE A 15 20.02 -15.78 -17.37
CA ILE A 15 20.84 -16.91 -16.93
C ILE A 15 19.96 -17.84 -16.08
N PRO A 16 19.54 -19.00 -16.62
CA PRO A 16 18.70 -19.94 -15.89
C PRO A 16 19.51 -20.74 -14.87
N GLY A 17 18.98 -20.86 -13.65
CA GLY A 17 19.53 -21.66 -12.56
C GLY A 17 18.43 -22.04 -11.56
N ALA A 18 18.80 -22.38 -10.32
CA ALA A 18 17.82 -22.56 -9.24
C ALA A 18 16.96 -21.31 -9.01
N ARG A 19 17.53 -20.14 -9.31
CA ARG A 19 16.82 -18.87 -9.49
C ARG A 19 17.17 -18.32 -10.86
N LEU A 20 16.22 -17.68 -11.52
CA LEU A 20 16.47 -16.99 -12.78
C LEU A 20 17.24 -15.69 -12.49
N THR A 21 18.48 -15.60 -12.96
CA THR A 21 19.27 -14.36 -12.86
C THR A 21 19.05 -13.54 -14.12
N VAL A 22 18.70 -12.27 -13.94
CA VAL A 22 18.48 -11.29 -15.02
C VAL A 22 19.62 -10.29 -15.01
N LEU A 23 20.40 -10.25 -16.08
CA LEU A 23 21.45 -9.26 -16.29
C LEU A 23 20.92 -8.15 -17.19
N ALA A 24 20.83 -6.93 -16.68
CA ALA A 24 20.33 -5.77 -17.43
C ALA A 24 21.43 -4.72 -17.53
N GLY A 25 21.60 -4.11 -18.70
CA GLY A 25 22.63 -3.09 -18.94
C GLY A 25 22.34 -2.21 -20.15
N LEU A 26 23.05 -1.08 -20.21
CA LEU A 26 22.97 -0.15 -21.35
C LEU A 26 23.66 -0.67 -22.60
N ARG A 27 24.55 -1.66 -22.47
CA ARG A 27 25.31 -2.27 -23.56
C ARG A 27 25.08 -3.78 -23.59
N ALA A 28 25.28 -4.38 -24.77
CA ALA A 28 25.25 -5.82 -24.93
C ALA A 28 26.29 -6.50 -24.02
N HIS A 29 25.89 -7.60 -23.38
CA HIS A 29 26.78 -8.37 -22.51
C HIS A 29 27.49 -9.44 -23.34
N ASN A 30 28.83 -9.46 -23.30
CA ASN A 30 29.58 -10.57 -23.90
C ASN A 30 29.64 -11.74 -22.90
N LEU A 31 28.66 -12.65 -23.01
CA LEU A 31 28.53 -13.84 -22.16
C LEU A 31 29.26 -15.07 -22.73
N SER A 32 30.35 -14.88 -23.49
CA SER A 32 31.18 -16.01 -23.94
C SER A 32 31.84 -16.70 -22.74
N PRO A 33 31.64 -18.01 -22.55
CA PRO A 33 32.27 -18.76 -21.45
C PRO A 33 33.79 -18.64 -21.45
N ALA A 34 34.42 -18.68 -22.62
CA ALA A 34 35.86 -18.54 -22.77
C ALA A 34 36.36 -17.16 -22.33
N ARG A 35 35.63 -16.09 -22.70
CA ARG A 35 35.99 -14.73 -22.31
C ARG A 35 35.84 -14.50 -20.81
N LEU A 36 34.78 -15.05 -20.20
CA LEU A 36 34.56 -14.95 -18.75
C LEU A 36 35.61 -15.75 -17.98
N ALA A 37 36.03 -16.93 -18.46
CA ALA A 37 37.14 -17.70 -17.91
C ALA A 37 38.45 -16.91 -17.91
N GLU A 38 38.78 -16.28 -19.04
CA GLU A 38 39.96 -15.42 -19.17
C GLU A 38 39.93 -14.24 -18.19
N VAL A 39 38.80 -13.53 -18.10
CA VAL A 39 38.64 -12.38 -17.19
C VAL A 39 38.71 -12.84 -15.73
N TYR A 40 38.15 -14.00 -15.40
CA TYR A 40 38.20 -14.58 -14.06
C TYR A 40 39.65 -14.85 -13.62
N LEU A 41 40.44 -15.50 -14.49
CA LEU A 41 41.85 -15.81 -14.24
C LEU A 41 42.69 -14.52 -14.16
N ARG A 42 42.50 -13.59 -15.10
CA ARG A 42 43.22 -12.31 -15.13
C ARG A 42 42.96 -11.47 -13.88
N ARG A 43 41.74 -11.51 -13.33
CA ARG A 43 41.36 -10.77 -12.11
C ARG A 43 41.73 -11.51 -10.82
N GLY A 44 42.29 -12.71 -10.90
CA GLY A 44 42.68 -13.50 -9.72
C GLY A 44 41.52 -13.81 -8.78
N ILE A 45 40.30 -13.94 -9.32
CA ILE A 45 39.09 -14.18 -8.51
C ILE A 45 39.20 -15.58 -7.90
N LYS A 46 39.01 -15.68 -6.58
CA LYS A 46 38.97 -16.95 -5.86
C LYS A 46 37.54 -17.22 -5.39
N ASN A 47 36.84 -18.13 -6.07
CA ASN A 47 35.47 -18.53 -5.73
C ASN A 47 35.34 -20.06 -5.85
N THR A 48 34.66 -20.68 -4.89
CA THR A 48 34.45 -22.13 -4.82
C THR A 48 33.19 -22.59 -5.55
N VAL A 49 32.22 -21.70 -5.76
CA VAL A 49 30.91 -21.99 -6.36
C VAL A 49 30.89 -21.70 -7.86
N VAL A 50 31.50 -20.59 -8.28
CA VAL A 50 31.56 -20.17 -9.68
C VAL A 50 33.00 -20.19 -10.14
N ILE A 51 33.38 -21.27 -10.83
CA ILE A 51 34.72 -21.52 -11.38
C ILE A 51 34.69 -21.50 -12.92
N PRO A 52 35.83 -21.27 -13.59
CA PRO A 52 35.89 -21.18 -15.05
C PRO A 52 35.27 -22.36 -15.81
N SER A 53 35.46 -23.59 -15.30
CA SER A 53 34.89 -24.79 -15.90
C SER A 53 33.36 -24.87 -15.80
N ALA A 54 32.73 -24.10 -14.89
CA ALA A 54 31.28 -24.04 -14.74
C ALA A 54 30.60 -23.09 -15.75
N PHE A 55 31.33 -22.15 -16.36
CA PHE A 55 30.74 -21.16 -17.25
C PHE A 55 30.00 -21.75 -18.47
N PRO A 56 30.52 -22.77 -19.18
CA PRO A 56 29.78 -23.39 -20.29
C PRO A 56 28.44 -23.97 -19.84
N PHE A 57 28.38 -24.54 -18.63
CA PHE A 57 27.17 -25.14 -18.07
C PHE A 57 26.15 -24.09 -17.60
N ILE A 58 26.63 -23.03 -16.93
CA ILE A 58 25.78 -21.93 -16.43
C ILE A 58 25.21 -21.12 -17.61
N LEU A 59 26.01 -20.92 -18.66
CA LEU A 59 25.68 -20.06 -19.80
C LEU A 59 25.25 -20.85 -21.05
N ASP A 60 24.87 -22.11 -20.87
CA ASP A 60 24.46 -22.99 -21.95
C ASP A 60 23.42 -22.32 -22.87
N PRO A 61 23.68 -22.22 -24.20
CA PRO A 61 22.79 -21.54 -25.13
C PRO A 61 21.39 -22.15 -25.19
N ALA A 62 21.28 -23.48 -25.09
CA ALA A 62 19.99 -24.17 -25.18
C ALA A 62 19.11 -23.86 -23.96
N ARG A 63 19.68 -23.87 -22.75
CA ARG A 63 18.98 -23.49 -21.50
C ARG A 63 18.53 -22.03 -21.54
N ARG A 64 19.37 -21.13 -22.05
CA ARG A 64 19.03 -19.70 -22.19
C ARG A 64 17.90 -19.49 -23.20
N ALA A 65 17.97 -20.14 -24.37
CA ALA A 65 16.92 -20.10 -25.38
C ALA A 65 15.60 -20.68 -24.86
N TRP A 66 15.67 -21.77 -24.08
CA TRP A 66 14.52 -22.34 -23.38
C TRP A 66 13.89 -21.31 -22.42
N ALA A 67 14.69 -20.64 -21.60
CA ALA A 67 14.19 -19.64 -20.66
C ALA A 67 13.50 -18.47 -21.38
N VAL A 68 14.08 -17.97 -22.47
CA VAL A 68 13.48 -16.91 -23.31
C VAL A 68 12.13 -17.36 -23.87
N ARG A 69 12.05 -18.60 -24.39
CA ARG A 69 10.81 -19.16 -24.95
C ARG A 69 9.73 -19.31 -23.89
N GLU A 70 10.03 -19.90 -22.73
CA GLU A 70 9.04 -20.09 -21.67
C GLU A 70 8.51 -18.76 -21.13
N LEU A 71 9.39 -17.77 -20.97
CA LEU A 71 8.98 -16.42 -20.58
C LEU A 71 8.16 -15.71 -21.67
N GLY A 72 8.43 -16.00 -22.94
CA GLY A 72 7.64 -15.51 -24.07
C GLY A 72 6.19 -16.01 -24.09
N ARG A 73 5.87 -17.10 -23.38
CA ARG A 73 4.51 -17.62 -23.25
C ARG A 73 3.65 -16.82 -22.27
N ILE A 74 4.27 -15.97 -21.44
CA ILE A 74 3.59 -15.14 -20.44
C ILE A 74 3.08 -13.87 -21.12
N LYS A 75 1.78 -13.81 -21.45
CA LYS A 75 1.20 -12.75 -22.29
C LYS A 75 0.96 -11.41 -21.62
N LEU A 76 0.83 -11.34 -20.30
CA LEU A 76 0.63 -10.07 -19.58
C LEU A 76 1.34 -10.11 -18.23
N THR A 77 2.40 -9.29 -18.10
CA THR A 77 2.98 -9.00 -16.79
C THR A 77 2.74 -7.52 -16.48
N PRO A 78 1.98 -7.19 -15.42
CA PRO A 78 1.83 -5.80 -14.99
C PRO A 78 3.18 -5.15 -14.75
N LEU A 79 3.30 -3.89 -15.16
CA LEU A 79 4.52 -3.12 -15.00
C LEU A 79 4.64 -2.66 -13.55
N ASN A 80 5.79 -2.93 -12.94
CA ASN A 80 6.11 -2.38 -11.63
C ASN A 80 6.55 -0.91 -11.79
N THR A 81 5.86 0.00 -11.13
CA THR A 81 6.16 1.44 -11.10
C THR A 81 6.08 1.96 -9.66
N ASP A 82 6.55 3.18 -9.42
CA ASP A 82 6.52 3.78 -8.08
C ASP A 82 5.09 3.92 -7.53
N LEU A 83 4.12 4.22 -8.41
CA LEU A 83 2.70 4.29 -8.06
C LEU A 83 1.99 2.93 -8.07
N SER A 84 2.65 1.87 -8.54
CA SER A 84 2.15 0.49 -8.55
C SER A 84 3.28 -0.49 -8.18
N PRO A 85 3.66 -0.54 -6.88
CA PRO A 85 4.82 -1.28 -6.41
C PRO A 85 4.54 -2.78 -6.22
N LEU A 86 4.05 -3.44 -7.27
CA LEU A 86 3.67 -4.87 -7.26
C LEU A 86 4.80 -5.82 -6.87
N ALA A 87 6.05 -5.42 -7.10
CA ALA A 87 7.25 -6.12 -6.66
C ALA A 87 7.21 -6.46 -5.16
N TYR A 88 6.70 -5.54 -4.33
CA TYR A 88 6.62 -5.73 -2.89
C TYR A 88 5.69 -6.90 -2.52
N PHE A 89 4.52 -6.98 -3.16
CA PHE A 89 3.58 -8.08 -2.95
C PHE A 89 4.19 -9.44 -3.30
N HIS A 90 4.88 -9.53 -4.45
CA HIS A 90 5.54 -10.77 -4.86
C HIS A 90 6.70 -11.14 -3.94
N PHE A 91 7.46 -10.16 -3.45
CA PHE A 91 8.52 -10.40 -2.48
C PHE A 91 7.95 -10.95 -1.17
N TRP A 92 6.92 -10.32 -0.62
CA TRP A 92 6.26 -10.78 0.60
C TRP A 92 5.70 -12.20 0.44
N ARG A 93 5.01 -12.49 -0.69
CA ARG A 93 4.52 -13.83 -1.02
C ARG A 93 5.66 -14.86 -1.11
N SER A 94 6.76 -14.50 -1.75
CA SER A 94 7.94 -15.37 -1.83
C SER A 94 8.54 -15.64 -0.45
N TRP A 95 8.58 -14.63 0.40
CA TRP A 95 9.12 -14.74 1.75
C TRP A 95 8.25 -15.67 2.61
N LEU A 96 6.92 -15.48 2.57
CA LEU A 96 5.99 -16.38 3.24
C LEU A 96 6.13 -17.82 2.75
N SER A 97 6.33 -18.05 1.45
CA SER A 97 6.49 -19.41 0.92
C SER A 97 7.71 -20.17 1.48
N MET A 98 8.72 -19.46 2.01
CA MET A 98 9.89 -20.08 2.66
C MET A 98 9.60 -20.60 4.07
N VAL A 99 8.52 -20.12 4.71
CA VAL A 99 8.20 -20.38 6.13
C VAL A 99 6.96 -21.29 6.26
N VAL A 100 6.33 -21.63 5.15
CA VAL A 100 5.09 -22.43 5.12
C VAL A 100 5.41 -23.91 5.33
N SER A 101 5.19 -24.40 6.55
CA SER A 101 5.03 -25.81 6.87
C SER A 101 3.54 -26.20 6.91
N PRO A 102 3.16 -27.48 6.80
CA PRO A 102 1.77 -27.91 6.92
C PRO A 102 1.11 -27.47 8.24
N GLY A 103 1.86 -27.47 9.35
CA GLY A 103 1.39 -26.96 10.64
C GLY A 103 1.20 -25.44 10.65
N ALA A 104 2.07 -24.69 9.96
CA ALA A 104 1.91 -23.25 9.78
C ALA A 104 0.67 -22.91 8.93
N LEU A 105 0.32 -23.73 7.94
CA LEU A 105 -0.92 -23.56 7.16
C LEU A 105 -2.17 -23.74 8.01
N LEU A 106 -2.20 -24.76 8.87
CA LEU A 106 -3.31 -24.97 9.80
C LEU A 106 -3.41 -23.83 10.82
N GLY A 107 -2.28 -23.37 11.36
CA GLY A 107 -2.24 -22.21 12.24
C GLY A 107 -2.72 -20.93 11.56
N LEU A 108 -2.30 -20.69 10.31
CA LEU A 108 -2.74 -19.54 9.51
C LEU A 108 -4.23 -19.63 9.17
N ALA A 109 -4.74 -20.82 8.84
CA ALA A 109 -6.16 -21.05 8.59
C ALA A 109 -7.01 -20.83 9.85
N ALA A 110 -6.56 -21.31 11.00
CA ALA A 110 -7.21 -21.07 12.29
C ALA A 110 -7.20 -19.58 12.65
N LEU A 111 -6.08 -18.89 12.46
CA LEU A 111 -5.97 -17.44 12.66
C LEU A 111 -6.88 -16.66 11.70
N ALA A 112 -6.92 -17.06 10.43
CA ALA A 112 -7.80 -16.45 9.43
C ALA A 112 -9.28 -16.68 9.77
N LEU A 113 -9.65 -17.86 10.26
CA LEU A 113 -11.00 -18.14 10.73
C LEU A 113 -11.34 -17.34 12.00
N ALA A 114 -10.41 -17.23 12.95
CA ALA A 114 -10.60 -16.41 14.16
C ALA A 114 -10.75 -14.92 13.81
N ALA A 115 -9.92 -14.41 12.90
CA ALA A 115 -10.06 -13.06 12.35
C ALA A 115 -11.38 -12.89 11.59
N LEU A 116 -11.75 -13.91 10.81
CA LEU A 116 -13.09 -14.26 10.30
C LEU A 116 -14.22 -13.87 11.27
N CYS A 117 -14.32 -14.69 12.31
CA CYS A 117 -15.36 -14.60 13.32
C CYS A 117 -15.31 -13.28 14.07
N ALA A 118 -14.11 -12.79 14.40
CA ALA A 118 -13.93 -11.49 15.04
C ALA A 118 -14.45 -10.34 14.16
N ALA A 119 -14.13 -10.35 12.87
CA ALA A 119 -14.60 -9.35 11.91
C ALA A 119 -16.13 -9.38 11.77
N LEU A 120 -16.74 -10.57 11.70
CA LEU A 120 -18.20 -10.71 11.65
C LEU A 120 -18.87 -10.25 12.95
N ALA A 121 -18.30 -10.61 14.10
CA ALA A 121 -18.80 -10.17 15.41
C ALA A 121 -18.69 -8.65 15.58
N LEU A 122 -17.60 -8.04 15.10
CA LEU A 122 -17.42 -6.59 15.08
C LEU A 122 -18.38 -5.92 14.10
N ALA A 123 -18.55 -6.48 12.89
CA ALA A 123 -19.49 -5.95 11.89
C ALA A 123 -20.92 -5.89 12.42
N GLY A 124 -21.35 -6.91 13.19
CA GLY A 124 -22.66 -6.93 13.86
C GLY A 124 -22.84 -5.86 14.95
N ARG A 125 -21.75 -5.25 15.44
CA ARG A 125 -21.76 -4.18 16.44
C ARG A 125 -21.61 -2.78 15.83
N LEU A 126 -21.46 -2.67 14.51
CA LEU A 126 -21.44 -1.39 13.82
C LEU A 126 -22.86 -0.82 13.79
N ALA A 127 -23.07 0.27 14.53
CA ALA A 127 -24.33 0.97 14.60
C ALA A 127 -24.23 2.30 13.83
N PHE A 128 -25.13 2.47 12.87
CA PHE A 128 -25.34 3.72 12.14
C PHE A 128 -26.54 4.48 12.72
N THR A 129 -26.52 4.65 14.04
CA THR A 129 -27.54 5.41 14.76
C THR A 129 -26.99 6.79 15.11
N ALA A 130 -27.86 7.80 15.13
CA ALA A 130 -27.46 9.17 15.44
C ALA A 130 -26.85 9.35 16.86
N ARG A 131 -27.08 8.37 17.75
CA ARG A 131 -26.64 8.36 19.15
C ARG A 131 -25.30 7.65 19.36
N GLU A 132 -25.04 6.54 18.67
CA GLU A 132 -23.83 5.72 18.89
C GLU A 132 -22.75 5.98 17.84
N ARG A 133 -23.13 6.21 16.57
CA ARG A 133 -22.22 6.56 15.44
C ARG A 133 -20.97 5.69 15.30
N THR A 134 -20.99 4.47 15.81
CA THR A 134 -19.82 3.58 15.82
C THR A 134 -19.40 3.15 14.41
N GLY A 135 -20.38 2.99 13.51
CA GLY A 135 -20.13 2.75 12.08
C GLY A 135 -19.39 3.90 11.40
N GLU A 136 -19.89 5.12 11.57
CA GLU A 136 -19.28 6.34 10.99
C GLU A 136 -17.85 6.53 11.50
N ALA A 137 -17.62 6.33 12.81
CA ALA A 137 -16.31 6.39 13.44
C ALA A 137 -15.33 5.36 12.86
N PHE A 138 -15.75 4.10 12.72
CA PHE A 138 -14.91 3.07 12.11
C PHE A 138 -14.49 3.43 10.68
N PHE A 139 -15.43 3.87 9.84
CA PHE A 139 -15.11 4.18 8.45
C PHE A 139 -14.27 5.45 8.30
N MET A 140 -14.45 6.45 9.16
CA MET A 140 -13.61 7.64 9.17
C MET A 140 -12.20 7.36 9.69
N GLY A 141 -12.05 6.54 10.73
CA GLY A 141 -10.75 6.05 11.17
C GLY A 141 -10.03 5.27 10.07
N PHE A 142 -10.76 4.37 9.39
CA PHE A 142 -10.25 3.64 8.23
C PHE A 142 -9.78 4.60 7.14
N TRP A 143 -10.61 5.57 6.75
CA TRP A 143 -10.25 6.57 5.76
C TRP A 143 -8.99 7.34 6.17
N GLY A 144 -8.92 7.84 7.40
CA GLY A 144 -7.80 8.66 7.87
C GLY A 144 -6.48 7.90 7.77
N MET A 145 -6.43 6.68 8.30
CA MET A 145 -5.21 5.86 8.24
C MET A 145 -4.91 5.32 6.84
N ALA A 146 -5.91 4.93 6.06
CA ALA A 146 -5.69 4.50 4.67
C ALA A 146 -5.14 5.63 3.80
N PHE A 147 -5.75 6.82 3.89
CA PHE A 147 -5.33 8.01 3.17
C PHE A 147 -3.91 8.42 3.58
N GLN A 148 -3.63 8.54 4.87
CA GLN A 148 -2.30 8.87 5.38
C GLN A 148 -1.25 7.85 4.91
N THR A 149 -1.52 6.56 5.06
CA THR A 149 -0.58 5.50 4.66
C THR A 149 -0.31 5.53 3.16
N ALA A 150 -1.33 5.74 2.32
CA ALA A 150 -1.15 5.87 0.88
C ALA A 150 -0.26 7.07 0.51
N LEU A 151 -0.47 8.21 1.16
CA LEU A 151 0.34 9.42 0.96
C LEU A 151 1.80 9.23 1.40
N LEU A 152 2.03 8.58 2.54
CA LEU A 152 3.39 8.27 3.02
C LEU A 152 4.12 7.35 2.04
N LEU A 153 3.47 6.30 1.56
CA LEU A 153 4.05 5.39 0.58
C LEU A 153 4.38 6.10 -0.75
N ALA A 154 3.48 6.96 -1.22
CA ALA A 154 3.70 7.76 -2.42
C ALA A 154 4.90 8.72 -2.27
N PHE A 155 4.99 9.38 -1.10
CA PHE A 155 6.09 10.27 -0.77
C PHE A 155 7.44 9.54 -0.70
N GLN A 156 7.48 8.37 -0.04
CA GLN A 156 8.67 7.52 0.04
C GLN A 156 9.13 7.06 -1.33
N ALA A 157 8.20 6.59 -2.17
CA ALA A 157 8.52 6.08 -3.50
C ALA A 157 9.14 7.16 -4.39
N LYS A 158 8.71 8.42 -4.24
CA LYS A 158 9.20 9.54 -5.03
C LYS A 158 10.51 10.16 -4.51
N THR A 159 10.59 10.39 -3.20
CA THR A 159 11.71 11.15 -2.60
C THR A 159 12.87 10.26 -2.17
N GLY A 160 12.63 8.95 -1.99
CA GLY A 160 13.60 8.00 -1.43
C GLY A 160 13.98 8.29 0.03
N ARG A 161 13.25 9.19 0.72
CA ARG A 161 13.56 9.62 2.08
C ARG A 161 12.92 8.69 3.10
N LEU A 162 13.74 8.13 3.98
CA LEU A 162 13.33 6.98 4.80
C LEU A 162 12.81 7.34 6.20
N ASN A 163 13.42 8.23 6.98
CA ASN A 163 13.09 8.30 8.42
C ASN A 163 12.64 9.67 8.97
N PRO A 164 13.44 10.76 8.89
CA PRO A 164 13.09 11.99 9.61
C PRO A 164 11.83 12.66 9.06
N GLU A 165 11.66 12.66 7.74
CA GLU A 165 10.52 13.33 7.11
C GLU A 165 9.22 12.54 7.25
N LEU A 166 9.28 11.21 7.33
CA LEU A 166 8.10 10.42 7.67
C LEU A 166 7.65 10.69 9.11
N GLY A 167 8.60 10.75 10.05
CA GLY A 167 8.30 11.13 11.43
C GLY A 167 7.64 12.51 11.49
N ALA A 168 8.14 13.47 10.71
CA ALA A 168 7.56 14.81 10.62
C ALA A 168 6.18 14.83 9.95
N LEU A 169 5.94 14.05 8.87
CA LEU A 169 4.61 13.92 8.25
C LEU A 169 3.60 13.27 9.21
N LEU A 170 4.01 12.25 9.95
CA LEU A 170 3.19 11.62 10.99
C LEU A 170 2.87 12.62 12.11
N ALA A 171 3.88 13.33 12.62
CA ALA A 171 3.68 14.36 13.65
C ALA A 171 2.79 15.50 13.16
N LEU A 172 2.94 15.93 11.90
CA LEU A 172 2.10 16.95 11.29
C LEU A 172 0.65 16.48 11.16
N PHE A 173 0.40 15.23 10.78
CA PHE A 173 -0.96 14.67 10.76
C PHE A 173 -1.59 14.75 12.16
N MET A 174 -0.84 14.38 13.19
CA MET A 174 -1.32 14.41 14.59
C MET A 174 -1.56 15.84 15.09
N ALA A 175 -0.65 16.77 14.77
CA ALA A 175 -0.81 18.18 15.09
C ALA A 175 -2.02 18.79 14.37
N ALA A 176 -2.21 18.46 13.09
CA ALA A 176 -3.35 18.86 12.30
C ALA A 176 -4.66 18.26 12.83
N SER A 177 -4.67 17.00 13.29
CA SER A 177 -5.86 16.43 13.93
C SER A 177 -6.19 17.10 15.26
N ALA A 178 -5.18 17.44 16.06
CA ALA A 178 -5.39 18.21 17.29
C ALA A 178 -6.00 19.59 16.97
N ALA A 179 -5.44 20.31 15.98
CA ALA A 179 -5.99 21.58 15.53
C ALA A 179 -7.42 21.45 14.98
N GLY A 180 -7.70 20.41 14.19
CA GLY A 180 -9.03 20.13 13.65
C GLY A 180 -10.06 19.89 14.75
N ALA A 181 -9.67 19.16 15.80
CA ALA A 181 -10.51 18.92 16.98
C ALA A 181 -10.77 20.20 17.79
N MET A 182 -9.81 21.12 17.89
CA MET A 182 -10.00 22.41 18.58
C MET A 182 -10.90 23.36 17.79
N LEU A 183 -10.83 23.33 16.46
CA LEU A 183 -11.64 24.15 15.57
C LEU A 183 -13.05 23.59 15.35
N ALA A 184 -13.27 22.33 15.72
CA ALA A 184 -14.59 21.72 15.75
C ALA A 184 -15.45 22.39 16.83
N GLY A 185 -16.21 23.40 16.41
CA GLY A 185 -17.23 24.02 17.24
C GLY A 185 -18.38 23.05 17.56
N ASN A 186 -19.60 23.58 17.67
CA ASN A 186 -20.72 22.74 18.13
C ASN A 186 -21.04 21.57 17.19
N ALA A 187 -21.27 20.41 17.81
CA ALA A 187 -21.70 19.17 17.17
C ALA A 187 -22.98 19.40 16.36
N GLY A 188 -22.96 18.96 15.11
CA GLY A 188 -24.09 19.13 14.20
C GLY A 188 -24.03 18.12 13.07
N ARG A 189 -25.16 17.46 12.79
CA ARG A 189 -25.22 16.41 11.77
C ARG A 189 -24.81 16.88 10.38
N ARG A 190 -25.20 18.10 9.98
CA ARG A 190 -24.79 18.70 8.71
C ARG A 190 -23.28 18.90 8.61
N LYS A 191 -22.62 19.26 9.72
CA LYS A 191 -21.16 19.42 9.75
C LYS A 191 -20.44 18.08 9.62
N LEU A 192 -20.94 17.04 10.30
CA LEU A 192 -20.39 15.69 10.16
C LEU A 192 -20.50 15.17 8.73
N LEU A 193 -21.69 15.29 8.13
CA LEU A 193 -21.88 14.93 6.73
C LEU A 193 -20.96 15.73 5.80
N ALA A 194 -20.76 17.03 6.07
CA ALA A 194 -19.83 17.87 5.30
C ALA A 194 -18.37 17.39 5.44
N LEU A 195 -17.94 16.93 6.62
CA LEU A 195 -16.60 16.37 6.82
C LEU A 195 -16.43 15.01 6.14
N GLU A 196 -17.40 14.11 6.25
CA GLU A 196 -17.39 12.79 5.60
C GLU A 196 -17.35 12.94 4.06
N THR A 197 -18.15 13.87 3.53
CA THR A 197 -18.15 14.19 2.09
C THR A 197 -16.87 14.87 1.65
N ALA A 198 -16.31 15.79 2.44
CA ALA A 198 -15.01 16.38 2.18
C ALA A 198 -13.89 15.33 2.19
N ALA A 199 -13.91 14.37 3.13
CA ALA A 199 -12.99 13.25 3.19
C ALA A 199 -13.06 12.38 1.93
N ALA A 200 -14.28 12.00 1.51
CA ALA A 200 -14.50 11.23 0.30
C ALA A 200 -14.02 11.99 -0.96
N ALA A 201 -14.39 13.27 -1.07
CA ALA A 201 -13.99 14.13 -2.18
C ALA A 201 -12.48 14.31 -2.24
N LEU A 202 -11.81 14.54 -1.10
CA LEU A 202 -10.37 14.69 -1.02
C LEU A 202 -9.64 13.42 -1.48
N ALA A 203 -10.04 12.26 -0.95
CA ALA A 203 -9.44 10.97 -1.34
C ALA A 203 -9.68 10.66 -2.82
N LEU A 204 -10.89 10.91 -3.33
CA LEU A 204 -11.21 10.70 -4.74
C LEU A 204 -10.43 11.66 -5.65
N ALA A 205 -10.37 12.95 -5.30
CA ALA A 205 -9.59 13.95 -6.04
C ALA A 205 -8.10 13.54 -6.08
N CYS A 206 -7.54 13.09 -4.95
CA CYS A 206 -6.17 12.58 -4.89
C CYS A 206 -5.99 11.33 -5.76
N ALA A 207 -6.96 10.41 -5.79
CA ALA A 207 -6.88 9.21 -6.63
C ALA A 207 -6.91 9.56 -8.13
N LEU A 208 -7.71 10.55 -8.53
CA LEU A 208 -7.81 10.99 -9.92
C LEU A 208 -6.59 11.80 -10.35
N ALA A 209 -6.05 12.64 -9.45
CA ALA A 209 -4.88 13.48 -9.68
C ALA A 209 -3.56 12.87 -9.21
N ALA A 210 -3.51 11.56 -8.89
CA ALA A 210 -2.31 10.92 -8.34
C ALA A 210 -1.08 11.13 -9.23
N GLY A 211 -1.26 11.05 -10.56
CA GLY A 211 -0.15 11.26 -11.50
C GLY A 211 0.45 12.67 -11.47
N THR A 212 -0.34 13.71 -11.15
CA THR A 212 0.11 15.10 -11.11
C THR A 212 0.60 15.48 -9.70
N ILE A 213 -0.12 15.08 -8.65
CA ILE A 213 0.22 15.35 -7.26
C ILE A 213 1.58 14.75 -6.90
N PHE A 214 1.86 13.53 -7.36
CA PHE A 214 3.10 12.81 -7.06
C PHE A 214 4.19 13.02 -8.13
N ALA A 215 3.94 13.85 -9.16
CA ALA A 215 4.97 14.24 -10.11
C ALA A 215 5.97 15.23 -9.50
N ASP A 216 5.50 16.08 -8.59
CA ASP A 216 6.32 17.09 -7.92
C ASP A 216 7.42 16.42 -7.07
N SER A 217 8.66 16.85 -7.31
CA SER A 217 9.84 16.32 -6.61
C SER A 217 10.03 16.96 -5.23
N SER A 218 9.38 18.10 -4.96
CA SER A 218 9.43 18.77 -3.66
C SER A 218 8.65 18.03 -2.57
N GLY A 219 7.63 17.27 -2.98
CA GLY A 219 6.68 16.62 -2.08
C GLY A 219 5.74 17.57 -1.33
N ALA A 220 5.78 18.88 -1.61
CA ALA A 220 4.91 19.88 -0.97
C ALA A 220 3.40 19.54 -1.03
N PRO A 221 2.86 18.99 -2.13
CA PRO A 221 1.46 18.56 -2.15
C PRO A 221 1.12 17.52 -1.08
N VAL A 222 2.05 16.61 -0.76
CA VAL A 222 1.83 15.59 0.26
C VAL A 222 1.73 16.21 1.66
N TRP A 223 2.60 17.17 1.98
CA TRP A 223 2.54 17.90 3.25
C TRP A 223 1.19 18.60 3.45
N ALA A 224 0.69 19.27 2.41
CA ALA A 224 -0.61 19.93 2.44
C ALA A 224 -1.75 18.91 2.61
N LEU A 225 -1.73 17.81 1.84
CA LEU A 225 -2.76 16.77 1.91
C LEU A 225 -2.79 16.06 3.25
N ILE A 226 -1.63 15.78 3.85
CA ILE A 226 -1.52 15.21 5.19
C ILE A 226 -2.13 16.16 6.24
N THR A 227 -1.86 17.45 6.12
CA THR A 227 -2.44 18.48 7.00
C THR A 227 -3.96 18.52 6.85
N CYS A 228 -4.48 18.56 5.62
CA CYS A 228 -5.92 18.53 5.37
C CYS A 228 -6.58 17.25 5.90
N GLY A 229 -5.95 16.09 5.68
CA GLY A 229 -6.43 14.80 6.17
C GLY A 229 -6.50 14.75 7.69
N GLY A 230 -5.46 15.25 8.38
CA GLY A 230 -5.42 15.37 9.83
C GLY A 230 -6.53 16.29 10.35
N LEU A 231 -6.66 17.50 9.79
CA LEU A 231 -7.70 18.47 10.16
C LEU A 231 -9.11 17.87 10.06
N ILE A 232 -9.43 17.19 8.95
CA ILE A 232 -10.73 16.55 8.74
C ILE A 232 -10.98 15.44 9.75
N THR A 233 -9.98 14.56 9.96
CA THR A 233 -10.08 13.44 10.92
C THR A 233 -10.33 13.95 12.35
N GLY A 234 -9.55 14.93 12.79
CA GLY A 234 -9.68 15.51 14.12
C GLY A 234 -10.99 16.26 14.33
N ALA A 235 -11.42 17.04 13.34
CA ALA A 235 -12.69 17.74 13.40
C ALA A 235 -13.88 16.77 13.44
N PHE A 236 -13.82 15.68 12.68
CA PHE A 236 -14.84 14.65 12.70
C PHE A 236 -14.91 14.01 14.08
N PHE A 237 -13.77 13.59 14.64
CA PHE A 237 -13.71 12.95 15.94
C PHE A 237 -14.31 13.83 17.04
N ALA A 238 -13.93 15.11 17.10
CA ALA A 238 -14.45 16.04 18.10
C ALA A 238 -15.98 16.26 18.00
N LEU A 239 -16.52 16.36 16.78
CA LEU A 239 -17.97 16.51 16.57
C LEU A 239 -18.74 15.21 16.81
N ALA A 240 -18.11 14.05 16.58
CA ALA A 240 -18.72 12.75 16.76
C ALA A 240 -18.72 12.33 18.23
N ALA A 241 -17.61 12.54 18.95
CA ALA A 241 -17.36 12.03 20.29
C ALA A 241 -18.49 12.31 21.30
N GLY A 242 -19.07 13.52 21.28
CA GLY A 242 -20.23 13.89 22.11
C GLY A 242 -20.11 13.39 23.56
N THR A 243 -21.14 12.70 24.07
CA THR A 243 -21.14 12.06 25.39
C THR A 243 -20.61 10.63 25.39
N GLN A 244 -20.26 10.06 24.24
CA GLN A 244 -19.81 8.67 24.08
C GLN A 244 -18.36 8.57 23.54
N GLY A 245 -17.50 9.52 23.90
CA GLY A 245 -16.16 9.64 23.34
C GLY A 245 -15.32 8.36 23.41
N GLY A 246 -15.43 7.57 24.48
CA GLY A 246 -14.70 6.30 24.62
C GLY A 246 -15.09 5.23 23.60
N SER A 247 -16.38 5.08 23.29
CA SER A 247 -16.86 4.11 22.29
C SER A 247 -16.43 4.53 20.89
N ILE A 248 -16.62 5.81 20.56
CA ILE A 248 -16.25 6.38 19.26
C ILE A 248 -14.74 6.27 19.03
N TYR A 249 -13.93 6.52 20.06
CA TYR A 249 -12.49 6.33 19.99
C TYR A 249 -12.07 4.89 19.73
N ALA A 250 -12.70 3.92 20.40
CA ALA A 250 -12.39 2.51 20.17
C ALA A 250 -12.68 2.10 18.71
N TRP A 251 -13.81 2.54 18.15
CA TRP A 251 -14.17 2.25 16.76
C TRP A 251 -13.31 2.99 15.76
N ASP A 252 -12.95 4.25 16.02
CA ASP A 252 -11.99 5.01 15.21
C ASP A 252 -10.62 4.32 15.16
N LEU A 253 -10.09 3.87 16.30
CA LEU A 253 -8.85 3.11 16.36
C LEU A 253 -8.91 1.77 15.61
N LEU A 254 -10.01 1.01 15.77
CA LEU A 254 -10.20 -0.25 15.06
C LEU A 254 -10.27 -0.02 13.54
N GLY A 255 -11.01 1.01 13.13
CA GLY A 255 -11.09 1.47 11.75
C GLY A 255 -9.72 1.85 11.21
N GLY A 256 -8.98 2.66 11.96
CA GLY A 256 -7.64 3.11 11.62
C GLY A 256 -6.65 1.97 11.47
N ALA A 257 -6.65 1.01 12.41
CA ALA A 257 -5.83 -0.18 12.33
C ALA A 257 -6.15 -1.00 11.05
N ALA A 258 -7.43 -1.22 10.77
CA ALA A 258 -7.88 -1.90 9.56
C ALA A 258 -7.47 -1.14 8.28
N GLY A 259 -7.62 0.19 8.25
CA GLY A 259 -7.31 1.05 7.10
C GLY A 259 -5.82 1.09 6.78
N GLY A 260 -4.98 1.28 7.81
CA GLY A 260 -3.53 1.28 7.68
C GLY A 260 -3.01 -0.07 7.21
N PHE A 261 -3.44 -1.16 7.86
CA PHE A 261 -3.05 -2.52 7.48
C PHE A 261 -3.49 -2.88 6.06
N THR A 262 -4.77 -2.63 5.72
CA THR A 262 -5.31 -2.94 4.38
C THR A 262 -4.57 -2.16 3.30
N THR A 263 -4.26 -0.89 3.56
CA THR A 263 -3.54 -0.04 2.61
C THR A 263 -2.10 -0.50 2.40
N ALA A 264 -1.35 -0.69 3.49
CA ALA A 264 0.06 -1.04 3.41
C ALA A 264 0.28 -2.47 2.87
N ALA A 265 -0.51 -3.44 3.34
CA ALA A 265 -0.30 -4.85 3.02
C ALA A 265 -0.88 -5.25 1.66
N PHE A 266 -2.01 -4.65 1.25
CA PHE A 266 -2.77 -5.14 0.09
C PHE A 266 -3.09 -4.05 -0.94
N ALA A 267 -3.77 -2.97 -0.55
CA ALA A 267 -4.29 -2.02 -1.53
C ALA A 267 -3.18 -1.31 -2.31
N ALA A 268 -2.14 -0.80 -1.65
CA ALA A 268 -1.04 -0.14 -2.33
C ALA A 268 -0.19 -1.11 -3.19
N PRO A 269 0.20 -2.31 -2.72
CA PRO A 269 0.96 -3.24 -3.56
C PRO A 269 0.18 -3.84 -4.74
N ILE A 270 -1.11 -4.15 -4.56
CA ILE A 270 -1.91 -4.85 -5.57
C ILE A 270 -2.58 -3.86 -6.53
N LEU A 271 -3.22 -2.82 -5.99
CA LEU A 271 -4.00 -1.85 -6.75
C LEU A 271 -3.24 -0.54 -7.03
N GLY A 272 -2.02 -0.41 -6.50
CA GLY A 272 -1.25 0.83 -6.54
C GLY A 272 -1.74 1.88 -5.55
N ILE A 273 -1.01 2.99 -5.45
CA ILE A 273 -1.35 4.13 -4.61
C ILE A 273 -2.73 4.70 -4.97
N LYS A 274 -3.05 4.75 -6.28
CA LYS A 274 -4.38 5.17 -6.75
C LYS A 274 -5.48 4.27 -6.19
N GLY A 275 -5.29 2.95 -6.23
CA GLY A 275 -6.25 1.99 -5.68
C GLY A 275 -6.43 2.13 -4.18
N ALA A 276 -5.33 2.34 -3.43
CA ALA A 276 -5.40 2.62 -2.00
C ALA A 276 -6.22 3.89 -1.67
N LEU A 277 -6.03 4.97 -2.44
CA LEU A 277 -6.80 6.20 -2.28
C LEU A 277 -8.29 6.00 -2.64
N LEU A 278 -8.61 5.15 -3.62
CA LEU A 278 -9.99 4.75 -3.90
C LEU A 278 -10.59 3.93 -2.76
N CYS A 279 -9.83 3.03 -2.13
CA CYS A 279 -10.28 2.30 -0.93
C CYS A 279 -10.59 3.26 0.22
N ALA A 280 -9.75 4.27 0.43
CA ALA A 280 -10.03 5.33 1.41
C ALA A 280 -11.32 6.08 1.06
N ALA A 281 -11.46 6.53 -0.20
CA ALA A 281 -12.67 7.24 -0.65
C ALA A 281 -13.95 6.41 -0.45
N LEU A 282 -13.90 5.10 -0.75
CA LEU A 282 -15.02 4.18 -0.51
C LEU A 282 -15.38 4.08 0.97
N ALA A 283 -14.39 4.01 1.87
CA ALA A 283 -14.64 4.00 3.31
C ALA A 283 -15.36 5.29 3.75
N ALA A 284 -14.89 6.47 3.32
CA ALA A 284 -15.57 7.72 3.64
C ALA A 284 -17.00 7.78 3.05
N LEU A 285 -17.23 7.24 1.86
CA LEU A 285 -18.59 7.12 1.29
C LEU A 285 -19.50 6.19 2.10
N CYS A 286 -18.97 5.12 2.70
CA CYS A 286 -19.72 4.28 3.63
C CYS A 286 -20.15 5.06 4.89
N ALA A 287 -19.29 5.95 5.41
CA ALA A 287 -19.66 6.85 6.49
C ALA A 287 -20.80 7.81 6.08
N VAL A 288 -20.68 8.46 4.90
CA VAL A 288 -21.72 9.32 4.33
C VAL A 288 -23.06 8.58 4.21
N ALA A 289 -23.05 7.37 3.64
CA ALA A 289 -24.25 6.56 3.48
C ALA A 289 -24.88 6.21 4.84
N GLY A 290 -24.05 5.86 5.83
CA GLY A 290 -24.47 5.62 7.21
C GLY A 290 -25.16 6.82 7.84
N ASN A 291 -24.57 8.01 7.70
CA ASN A 291 -25.11 9.25 8.24
C ASN A 291 -26.41 9.67 7.56
N LEU A 292 -26.54 9.46 6.24
CA LEU A 292 -27.80 9.68 5.52
C LEU A 292 -28.89 8.70 5.98
N TRP A 293 -28.55 7.43 6.18
CA TRP A 293 -29.49 6.41 6.64
C TRP A 293 -29.99 6.64 8.07
N SER A 294 -29.09 7.02 8.99
CA SER A 294 -29.42 7.33 10.39
C SER A 294 -30.45 8.46 10.49
N GLY A 295 -30.40 9.42 9.57
CA GLY A 295 -31.38 10.49 9.49
C GLY A 295 -32.76 10.13 9.01
N ARG A 296 -32.87 9.19 8.09
CA ARG A 296 -34.18 8.72 7.61
C ARG A 296 -34.94 8.04 8.73
N LYS A 297 -34.24 7.26 9.57
CA LYS A 297 -34.85 6.63 10.76
C LYS A 297 -35.27 7.63 11.83
N ALA A 298 -34.53 8.72 12.00
CA ALA A 298 -34.87 9.76 12.99
C ALA A 298 -36.06 10.65 12.57
N GLY A 299 -36.44 10.67 11.29
CA GLY A 299 -37.63 11.41 10.79
C GLY A 299 -38.94 10.60 10.77
N HIS A 300 -38.90 9.33 11.19
CA HIS A 300 -40.05 8.44 11.30
C HIS A 300 -40.43 8.09 12.75
N LEU A 301 -39.85 8.82 13.72
CA LEU A 301 -40.21 8.85 15.14
C LEU A 301 -40.71 10.26 15.47
#